data_AF-X0XPG9-F1
#
_entry.id   AF-X0XPG9-F1
#
_cell.length_a   1.000
_cell.length_b   1.000
_cell.length_c   1.000
_cell.angle_alpha   90.00
_cell.angle_beta   90.00
_cell.angle_gamma   90.00
#
_symmetry.space_group_name_H-M   'P 1'
#
loop_
_entity.id
_entity.type
_entity.pdbx_description
1 polymer ?
#
loop_
_entity_poly.entity_id
_entity_poly.type
_entity_poly.pdbx_seq_one_letter_code
_entity_poly.pdbx_strand_id
1 'polypeptide(L)' 'MPTVKYKCADSGKMKTKVFPYNAVGKAQATEFAKTMSGSMKNNPGYGMEKKMKSSY' A
#
# COMPACT_ATOMS: atom_id res chain seq x y z
N MET A 1 -2.15 0.65 -6.89
CA MET A 1 -1.12 0.19 -5.92
C MET A 1 -1.72 0.17 -4.52
N PRO A 2 -1.62 -0.93 -3.75
CA PRO A 2 -1.98 -0.91 -2.33
C PRO A 2 -1.17 0.17 -1.63
N THR A 3 -1.85 0.99 -0.83
CA THR A 3 -1.20 2.06 -0.05
C THR A 3 -1.53 1.87 1.41
N VAL A 4 -0.55 2.03 2.28
CA VAL A 4 -0.76 1.99 3.72
C VAL A 4 -0.53 3.38 4.27
N LYS A 5 -1.57 3.97 4.84
CA LYS A 5 -1.45 5.18 5.65
C LYS A 5 -1.13 4.77 7.07
N TYR A 6 -0.01 5.20 7.61
CA TYR A 6 0.40 4.88 8.97
C TYR A 6 0.86 6.12 9.71
N LYS A 7 0.66 6.14 11.03
CA LYS A 7 1.19 7.19 11.89
C LYS A 7 2.62 6.81 12.24
N CYS A 8 3.59 7.61 11.80
CA CYS A 8 4.98 7.40 12.16
C CYS A 8 5.16 7.78 13.64
N ALA A 9 5.50 6.83 14.51
CA ALA A 9 5.63 7.06 15.95
C ALA A 9 6.66 8.16 16.26
N ASP A 10 7.78 8.18 15.53
CA ASP A 10 8.87 9.14 15.75
C ASP A 10 8.54 10.58 15.37
N SER A 11 7.72 10.79 14.33
CA SER A 11 7.44 12.13 13.79
C SER A 11 6.02 12.61 14.05
N GLY A 12 5.15 11.77 14.59
CA GLY A 12 3.71 12.05 14.78
C GLY A 12 2.92 12.26 13.49
N LYS A 13 3.58 12.30 12.33
CA LYS A 13 2.99 12.59 11.02
C LYS A 13 2.42 11.34 10.37
N MET A 14 1.31 11.53 9.65
CA MET A 14 0.72 10.50 8.80
C MET A 14 1.56 10.32 7.55
N LYS A 15 2.19 9.16 7.38
CA LYS A 15 2.94 8.79 6.19
C LYS A 15 2.14 7.79 5.36
N THR A 16 2.32 7.85 4.05
CA THR A 16 1.70 6.90 3.11
C THR A 16 2.82 6.10 2.46
N LYS A 17 2.79 4.77 2.59
CA LYS A 17 3.70 3.87 1.89
C LYS A 17 2.96 3.16 0.77
N VAL A 18 3.51 3.24 -0.44
CA VAL A 18 2.96 2.58 -1.64
C VAL A 18 3.66 1.24 -1.80
N PHE A 19 2.89 0.20 -2.04
CA PHE A 19 3.39 -1.15 -2.27
C PHE A 19 3.04 -1.62 -3.68
N PRO A 20 3.85 -2.51 -4.28
CA PRO A 20 3.59 -3.04 -5.61
C PRO A 20 2.28 -3.84 -5.65
N TYR A 21 1.63 -3.87 -6.81
CA TYR A 21 0.34 -4.57 -7.02
C TYR A 21 0.55 -6.05 -7.39
N ASN A 22 1.42 -6.73 -6.65
CA ASN A 22 1.66 -8.17 -6.78
C ASN A 22 1.33 -8.87 -5.46
N ALA A 23 1.28 -10.22 -5.47
CA ALA A 23 0.94 -11.00 -4.29
C ALA A 23 1.85 -10.66 -3.09
N VAL A 24 3.16 -10.52 -3.33
CA VAL A 24 4.16 -10.17 -2.32
C VAL A 24 3.93 -8.77 -1.77
N GLY A 25 3.69 -7.77 -2.62
CA GLY A 25 3.43 -6.39 -2.22
C GLY A 25 2.14 -6.22 -1.45
N LYS A 26 1.10 -7.01 -1.76
CA LYS A 26 -0.13 -7.10 -0.96
C LYS A 26 0.13 -7.69 0.42
N ALA A 27 0.90 -8.78 0.51
CA ALA A 27 1.27 -9.39 1.78
C ALA A 27 2.06 -8.41 2.66
N GLN A 28 3.11 -7.79 2.08
CA GLN A 28 3.93 -6.78 2.76
C GLN A 28 3.11 -5.57 3.21
N ALA A 29 2.18 -5.09 2.38
CA ALA A 29 1.29 -4.00 2.77
C ALA A 29 0.33 -4.39 3.92
N THR A 30 -0.14 -5.64 3.94
CA THR A 30 -1.01 -6.17 5.00
C THR A 30 -0.25 -6.27 6.31
N GLU A 31 0.95 -6.85 6.30
CA GLU A 31 1.81 -6.93 7.49
C GLU A 31 2.22 -5.55 7.98
N PHE A 32 2.65 -4.67 7.07
CA PHE A 32 3.06 -3.31 7.43
C PHE A 32 1.91 -2.48 8.03
N ALA A 33 0.68 -2.68 7.54
CA ALA A 33 -0.50 -2.06 8.13
C ALA A 33 -0.77 -2.57 9.55
N LYS A 34 -0.63 -3.88 9.80
CA LYS A 34 -0.78 -4.46 11.15
C LYS A 34 0.29 -3.95 12.11
N THR A 35 1.55 -3.96 11.69
CA THR A 35 2.69 -3.55 12.53
C THR A 35 2.65 -2.07 12.87
N MET A 36 2.27 -1.22 11.92
CA MET A 36 2.27 0.24 12.10
C MET A 36 0.90 0.80 12.55
N SER A 37 -0.06 -0.06 12.92
CA SER A 37 -1.47 0.30 13.15
C SER A 37 -2.02 1.23 12.07
N GLY A 38 -1.60 0.97 10.82
CA GLY A 38 -1.90 1.77 9.66
C GLY A 38 -3.18 1.32 8.96
N SER A 39 -3.90 2.26 8.37
CA SER A 39 -5.03 1.95 7.50
C SER A 39 -4.51 1.58 6.11
N MET A 40 -4.63 0.30 5.75
CA MET A 40 -4.38 -0.17 4.40
C MET A 40 -5.54 0.24 3.50
N LYS A 41 -5.27 1.13 2.54
CA LYS A 41 -6.15 1.37 1.42
C LYS A 41 -5.67 0.51 0.26
N ASN A 42 -6.27 -0.68 0.18
CA ASN A 42 -6.38 -1.34 -1.11
C ASN A 42 -7.18 -0.37 -1.98
N ASN A 43 -6.52 0.28 -2.92
CA ASN A 43 -7.19 1.09 -3.92
C ASN A 43 -7.35 0.22 -5.17
N PRO A 44 -8.31 -0.73 -5.22
CA PRO A 44 -8.71 -1.34 -6.46
C PRO A 44 -9.59 -0.30 -7.15
N GLY A 45 -8.99 0.71 -7.76
CA GLY A 45 -9.68 1.37 -8.85
C GLY A 45 -10.02 0.27 -9.86
N TYR A 46 -11.31 0.06 -10.14
CA TYR A 46 -11.80 -0.89 -11.13
C TYR A 46 -10.92 -0.80 -12.39
N GLY A 47 -10.21 -1.87 -12.74
CA GLY A 47 -9.33 -1.91 -13.92
C GLY A 47 -7.83 -1.59 -13.71
N MET A 48 -7.34 -1.39 -12.49
CA MET A 48 -5.89 -1.18 -12.24
C MET A 48 -5.02 -2.43 -12.40
N GLU A 49 -5.61 -3.64 -12.41
CA GLU A 49 -4.90 -4.85 -12.87
C GLU A 49 -4.48 -4.76 -14.35
N LYS A 50 -5.19 -3.96 -15.16
CA LYS A 50 -4.90 -3.78 -16.59
C LYS A 50 -3.85 -2.69 -16.88
N LYS A 51 -3.61 -1.75 -15.96
CA LYS A 51 -2.65 -0.65 -16.17
C LYS A 51 -1.18 -1.03 -15.93
N MET A 52 -0.91 -2.25 -15.44
CA MET A 52 0.46 -2.77 -15.27
C MET A 52 1.07 -3.30 -16.59
N LYS A 53 0.31 -3.31 -17.69
CA LYS A 53 0.75 -3.81 -19.00
C LYS A 53 1.33 -2.73 -19.92
N SER A 54 1.86 -1.64 -19.38
CA SER A 54 2.61 -0.67 -20.18
C SER A 54 3.65 0.07 -19.33
N SER A 55 4.84 -0.51 -19.27
CA SER A 55 6.04 0.29 -19.47
C SER A 55 6.99 -0.55 -20.32
N TYR A 56 7.20 -0.08 -21.54
CA TYR A 56 8.38 -0.38 -22.35
C TYR A 56 9.64 0.11 -21.61
#